data_AF-A0A971JWW6-F1
#
_entry.id   AF-A0A971JWW6-F1
#
_cell.length_a   1.000
_cell.length_b   1.000
_cell.length_c   1.000
_cell.angle_alpha   90.00
_cell.angle_beta   90.00
_cell.angle_gamma   90.00
#
_symmetry.space_group_name_H-M   'P 1'
#
loop_
_entity.id
_entity.type
_entity.pdbx_description
1 polymer ?
#
loop_
_entity_poly.entity_id
_entity_poly.type
_entity_poly.pdbx_seq_one_letter_code
_entity_poly.pdbx_strand_id
1 'polypeptide(L)' 'MGLRVGVFGAAGRMGSTVCRAVSRDPDLELVAAVDPHHVGIDLRQVTG' A
#
# COMPACT_ATOMS: atom_id res chain seq x y z
N MET A 1 -14.08 -5.04 11.49
CA MET A 1 -12.98 -6.02 11.27
C MET A 1 -12.86 -6.15 9.77
N GLY A 2 -11.89 -5.46 9.16
CA GLY A 2 -11.74 -5.43 7.70
C GLY A 2 -10.85 -6.57 7.17
N LEU A 3 -10.89 -6.81 5.86
CA LEU A 3 -9.96 -7.72 5.20
C LEU A 3 -8.55 -7.12 5.21
N ARG A 4 -7.57 -7.88 5.68
CA ARG A 4 -6.17 -7.43 5.80
C ARG A 4 -5.45 -7.64 4.48
N VAL A 5 -4.89 -6.57 3.92
CA VAL A 5 -4.27 -6.57 2.60
C VAL A 5 -2.80 -6.21 2.68
N GLY A 6 -1.96 -7.00 2.02
CA GLY A 6 -0.56 -6.68 1.77
C GLY A 6 -0.31 -6.43 0.28
N VAL A 7 0.49 -5.42 -0.05
CA VAL A 7 0.80 -5.04 -1.44
C VAL A 7 2.30 -5.17 -1.72
N PHE A 8 2.65 -5.91 -2.77
CA PHE A 8 4.01 -6.03 -3.29
C PHE A 8 4.18 -5.15 -4.54
N GLY A 9 5.34 -4.50 -4.66
CA GLY A 9 5.57 -3.46 -5.67
C GLY A 9 4.79 -2.18 -5.37
N ALA A 10 4.64 -1.86 -4.07
CA ALA A 10 3.76 -0.79 -3.59
C ALA A 10 4.16 0.61 -4.07
N ALA A 11 5.42 0.82 -4.45
CA ALA A 11 5.89 2.09 -5.03
C ALA A 11 5.60 2.20 -6.54
N GLY A 12 5.26 1.08 -7.19
CA GLY A 12 4.96 1.06 -8.62
C GLY A 12 3.64 1.75 -8.97
N ARG A 13 3.40 2.00 -10.26
CA ARG A 13 2.17 2.65 -10.75
C ARG A 13 0.88 1.94 -10.29
N MET A 14 0.84 0.63 -10.45
CA MET A 14 -0.31 -0.17 -9.99
C MET A 14 -0.33 -0.32 -8.47
N GLY A 15 0.81 -0.67 -7.85
CA GLY A 15 0.88 -0.89 -6.40
C GLY A 15 0.48 0.35 -5.59
N SER A 16 0.92 1.54 -6.00
CA SER A 16 0.53 2.79 -5.34
C SER A 16 -0.97 3.07 -5.48
N THR A 17 -1.55 2.76 -6.64
CA THR A 17 -3.00 2.88 -6.87
C THR A 17 -3.78 1.92 -5.98
N VAL A 18 -3.33 0.67 -5.86
CA VAL A 18 -3.93 -0.34 -4.97
C VAL A 18 -3.83 0.10 -3.51
N CYS A 19 -2.66 0.56 -3.05
CA CYS A 19 -2.48 1.04 -1.68
C CYS A 19 -3.46 2.18 -1.36
N ARG A 20 -3.65 3.15 -2.27
CA ARG A 20 -4.65 4.22 -2.08
C ARG A 20 -6.08 3.69 -2.04
N ALA A 21 -6.41 2.73 -2.90
CA ALA A 21 -7.75 2.14 -2.94
C ALA A 21 -8.07 1.42 -1.62
N VAL A 22 -7.16 0.57 -1.16
CA VAL A 22 -7.28 -0.15 0.12
C VAL A 22 -7.40 0.82 1.29
N SER A 23 -6.57 1.86 1.36
CA SER A 23 -6.61 2.86 2.44
C SER A 23 -7.89 3.71 2.46
N ARG A 24 -8.68 3.74 1.38
CA ARG A 24 -9.93 4.50 1.28
C ARG A 24 -11.18 3.65 1.51
N ASP A 25 -11.02 2.32 1.52
CA ASP A 25 -12.13 1.39 1.69
C ASP A 25 -12.29 1.05 3.18
N PRO A 26 -13.45 1.34 3.81
CA PRO A 26 -13.67 1.08 5.22
C PRO A 26 -13.70 -0.41 5.59
N ASP A 27 -13.90 -1.29 4.60
CA ASP A 27 -13.94 -2.75 4.80
C ASP A 27 -12.55 -3.39 4.65
N LEU A 28 -11.53 -2.62 4.28
CA LEU A 28 -10.16 -3.09 4.08
C LEU A 28 -9.17 -2.45 5.06
N GLU A 29 -8.09 -3.19 5.36
CA GLU A 29 -6.98 -2.71 6.18
C GLU A 29 -5.66 -2.96 5.46
N LEU A 30 -4.94 -1.91 5.08
CA LEU A 30 -3.60 -2.03 4.48
C LEU A 30 -2.57 -2.32 5.57
N VAL A 31 -2.10 -3.56 5.66
CA VAL A 31 -1.21 -4.01 6.75
C VAL A 31 0.25 -4.14 6.33
N ALA A 32 0.52 -4.19 5.04
CA ALA A 32 1.88 -4.26 4.52
C ALA A 32 1.97 -3.63 3.13
N ALA A 33 3.07 -2.93 2.89
CA ALA A 33 3.42 -2.43 1.58
C ALA A 33 4.93 -2.59 1.38
N VAL A 34 5.31 -3.34 0.35
CA VAL A 34 6.69 -3.81 0.16
C VAL A 34 7.14 -3.45 -1.25
N ASP A 35 8.31 -2.81 -1.34
CA ASP A 35 8.94 -2.48 -2.62
C ASP A 35 10.48 -2.56 -2.48
N PRO A 36 11.17 -3.44 -3.23
CA PRO A 36 12.62 -3.59 -3.13
C PRO A 36 13.42 -2.33 -3.52
N HIS A 37 12.84 -1.45 -4.32
CA HIS A 37 13.51 -0.24 -4.78
C HIS A 37 13.31 0.95 -3.83
N HIS A 38 12.43 0.81 -2.83
CA HIS A 38 12.03 1.88 -1.91
C HIS A 38 12.11 1.43 -0.44
N VAL A 39 13.14 0.67 -0.11
CA VAL A 39 13.36 0.12 1.24
C VAL A 39 13.57 1.25 2.26
N GLY A 40 12.93 1.15 3.42
CA GLY A 40 13.09 2.09 4.53
C GLY A 40 12.32 3.41 4.37
N ILE A 41 11.54 3.55 3.29
CA ILE A 41 10.70 4.73 3.05
C ILE A 41 9.29 4.43 3.58
N ASP A 42 8.68 5.39 4.29
CA ASP A 42 7.29 5.26 4.70
C ASP A 42 6.38 5.27 3.46
N LEU A 43 5.44 4.34 3.40
CA LEU A 43 4.55 4.18 2.25
C LEU A 43 3.85 5.48 1.84
N ARG A 44 3.43 6.30 2.81
CA ARG A 44 2.70 7.55 2.56
C ARG A 44 3.55 8.53 1.76
N GLN A 45 4.87 8.50 1.92
CA GLN A 45 5.79 9.35 1.15
C GLN A 45 5.86 8.94 -0.33
N VAL A 46 5.53 7.68 -0.64
CA VAL A 46 5.61 7.12 -2.00
C VAL A 46 4.26 7.15 -2.69
N THR A 47 3.19 6.90 -1.94
CA THR A 47 1.85 6.80 -2.50
C THR A 47 1.08 8.11 -2.45
N GLY A 48 1.45 9.10 -1.63
CA GLY A 48 0.70 10.36 -1.50
C GLY A 48 -0.60 10.17 -0.76
#